data_AF-A0A7C3WFZ9-F1
#
_entry.id   AF-A0A7C3WFZ9-F1
#
_cell.length_a   1.000
_cell.length_b   1.000
_cell.length_c   1.000
_cell.angle_alpha   90.00
_cell.angle_beta   90.00
_cell.angle_gamma   90.00
#
_symmetry.space_group_name_H-M   'P 1'
#
loop_
_entity.id
_entity.type
_entity.pdbx_description
1 polymer ?
#
loop_
_entity_poly.entity_id
_entity_poly.type
_entity_poly.pdbx_seq_one_letter_code
_entity_poly.pdbx_strand_id
1 'polypeptide(L)' 'MVVDPVLGSGTTMKACLKLNRRCIGIEVNPQLEKRIREKLKLNRPALTNSTE' A
#
# COMPACT_ATOMS: atom_id res chain seq x y z
N MET A 1 3.41 10.48 12.06
CA MET A 1 2.54 9.34 11.70
C MET A 1 1.31 9.92 11.03
N VAL A 2 0.86 9.35 9.90
CA VAL A 2 -0.33 9.80 9.15
C VAL A 2 -1.38 8.69 9.20
N VAL A 3 -2.65 9.05 9.41
CA VAL A 3 -3.78 8.12 9.40
C VAL A 3 -4.76 8.61 8.36
N ASP A 4 -5.13 7.73 7.44
CA ASP A 4 -6.10 7.99 6.38
C ASP A 4 -7.25 6.96 6.46
N PRO A 5 -8.37 7.30 7.11
CA PRO A 5 -9.49 6.38 7.28
C PRO A 5 -10.29 6.14 5.99
N VAL A 6 -10.04 6.93 4.93
CA VAL A 6 -10.68 6.81 3.62
C VAL A 6 -9.58 6.86 2.55
N LEU A 7 -8.78 5.79 2.54
CA LEU A 7 -7.56 5.68 1.73
C LEU A 7 -7.84 5.84 0.23
N GLY A 8 -9.04 5.47 -0.23
CA GLY A 8 -9.48 5.60 -1.61
C GLY A 8 -8.49 4.93 -2.56
N SER A 9 -7.91 5.72 -3.46
CA SER A 9 -6.95 5.18 -4.42
C SER A 9 -5.51 5.03 -3.89
N GLY A 10 -5.23 5.32 -2.61
CA GLY A 10 -3.91 5.17 -1.99
C GLY A 10 -2.92 6.32 -2.21
N THR A 11 -3.39 7.52 -2.57
CA THR A 11 -2.54 8.70 -2.84
C THR A 11 -1.78 9.17 -1.61
N THR A 12 -2.44 9.24 -0.46
CA THR A 12 -1.83 9.62 0.82
C THR A 12 -0.69 8.68 1.20
N MET A 13 -0.92 7.36 1.05
CA MET A 13 0.10 6.36 1.35
C MET A 13 1.29 6.45 0.37
N LYS A 14 1.05 6.69 -0.93
CA LYS A 14 2.14 6.91 -1.90
C LYS A 14 2.99 8.14 -1.55
N ALA A 15 2.37 9.23 -1.11
CA ALA A 15 3.10 10.41 -0.65
C ALA A 15 3.90 10.10 0.62
N CYS A 16 3.32 9.37 1.58
CA CYS A 16 4.02 8.96 2.79
C CYS A 16 5.24 8.08 2.51
N LEU A 17 5.13 7.12 1.57
CA LEU A 17 6.27 6.30 1.13
C LEU A 17 7.40 7.17 0.54
N LYS A 18 7.07 8.11 -0.34
CA LYS A 18 8.06 9.02 -0.95
C LYS A 18 8.76 9.92 0.07
N LEU A 19 8.03 10.33 1.11
CA LEU A 19 8.52 11.24 2.16
C LEU A 19 9.09 10.49 3.37
N ASN A 20 9.26 9.16 3.28
CA ASN A 20 9.70 8.31 4.38
C ASN A 20 8.90 8.52 5.69
N ARG A 21 7.58 8.71 5.59
CA ARG A 21 6.66 8.88 6.71
C ARG A 21 5.89 7.59 6.99
N ARG A 22 5.76 7.24 8.27
CA ARG A 22 4.83 6.18 8.72
C ARG A 22 3.39 6.58 8.42
N CYS A 23 2.63 5.68 7.79
CA CYS A 23 1.23 5.87 7.39
C CYS A 23 0.40 4.61 7.66
N ILE A 24 -0.84 4.78 8.11
CA ILE A 24 -1.88 3.75 8.17
C ILE A 24 -3.04 4.22 7.30
N GLY A 25 -3.56 3.35 6.45
CA GLY A 25 -4.69 3.65 5.57
C GLY A 25 -5.75 2.56 5.66
N ILE A 26 -7.02 2.95 5.74
CA ILE A 26 -8.17 2.03 5.76
C ILE A 26 -9.04 2.33 4.53
N GLU A 27 -9.45 1.29 3.83
CA GLU A 27 -10.39 1.37 2.72
C GLU A 27 -11.42 0.25 2.89
N VAL A 28 -12.70 0.60 2.82
CA VAL A 28 -13.81 -0.33 3.01
C VAL A 28 -14.21 -1.01 1.71
N ASN A 29 -13.90 -0.41 0.56
CA ASN A 29 -14.21 -0.91 -0.77
C ASN A 29 -13.13 -1.89 -1.24
N PRO A 30 -13.37 -3.21 -1.21
CA PRO A 30 -12.36 -4.20 -1.60
C PRO A 30 -11.98 -4.12 -3.08
N GLN A 31 -12.83 -3.57 -3.94
CA GLN A 31 -12.54 -3.41 -5.37
C GLN A 31 -11.35 -2.46 -5.63
N LEU A 32 -10.98 -1.62 -4.64
CA LEU A 32 -9.81 -0.74 -4.72
C LEU A 32 -8.50 -1.43 -4.33
N GLU A 33 -8.52 -2.61 -3.72
CA GLU A 33 -7.33 -3.28 -3.20
C GLU A 33 -6.27 -3.47 -4.29
N LYS A 34 -6.64 -4.05 -5.43
CA LYS A 34 -5.73 -4.28 -6.56
C LYS A 34 -5.07 -2.97 -7.03
N ARG A 35 -5.88 -1.92 -7.19
CA ARG A 35 -5.42 -0.59 -7.62
C ARG A 35 -4.46 0.04 -6.60
N ILE A 36 -4.74 -0.11 -5.31
CA ILE A 36 -3.88 0.38 -4.22
C ILE A 36 -2.53 -0.37 -4.25
N ARG A 37 -2.55 -1.70 -4.32
CA ARG A 37 -1.33 -2.55 -4.38
C ARG A 37 -0.45 -2.21 -5.58
N GLU A 38 -1.05 -2.06 -6.76
CA GLU A 38 -0.35 -1.66 -7.99
C GLU A 38 0.27 -0.26 -7.84
N LYS A 39 -0.49 0.72 -7.34
CA LYS A 39 0.00 2.09 -7.14
C LYS A 39 1.18 2.16 -6.17
N LEU A 40 1.15 1.34 -5.11
CA LEU A 40 2.17 1.28 -4.08
C LEU A 40 3.32 0.32 -4.43
N LYS A 41 3.26 -0.37 -5.58
CA LYS A 41 4.23 -1.39 -6.01
C LYS A 41 4.45 -2.49 -4.95
N LEU A 42 3.37 -2.88 -4.26
CA LEU A 42 3.39 -3.92 -3.22
C LEU A 42 3.24 -5.34 -3.78
N ASN A 43 3.04 -5.49 -5.09
CA ASN A 43 3.12 -6.77 -5.78
C ASN A 43 4.59 -7.21 -5.90
N ARG A 44 5.22 -7.52 -4.76
CA ARG A 44 6.46 -8.28 -4.76
C ARG A 44 6.04 -9.76 -4.86
N PRO A 45 6.56 -10.55 -5.82
CA PRO A 45 6.44 -11.99 -5.70
C PRO A 45 6.98 -12.38 -4.32
N ALA A 46 6.31 -13.31 -3.64
CA ALA A 46 6.84 -13.89 -2.41
C ALA A 46 8.30 -14.28 -2.68
N LEU A 47 9.21 -13.85 -1.82
CA LEU A 47 10.57 -14.37 -1.81
C LEU A 47 10.43 -15.88 -1.55
N THR A 48 10.33 -16.68 -2.61
CA THR A 48 10.49 -18.11 -2.52
C THR A 48 11.97 -18.30 -2.24
N ASN A 49 12.30 -18.52 -0.97
CA ASN A 49 13.61 -19.04 -0.61
C ASN A 49 13.68 -20.45 -1.21
N SER A 50 14.22 -20.56 -2.42
CA SER A 50 14.77 -21.81 -2.91
C SER A 50 16.03 -22.10 -2.08
N THR A 51 15.81 -22.66 -0.89
CA THR A 51 16.76 -23.55 -0.23
C THR A 51 16.69 -24.88 -0.96
N GLU A 52 17.66 -25.11 -1.83
CA GLU A 52 18.51 -26.32 -1.97
C GLU A 52 19.32 -26.23 -3.27
#